data_AF-A0A1X7SXH0-F1
#
_entry.id   AF-A0A1X7SXH0-F1
#
_cell.length_a   1.000
_cell.length_b   1.000
_cell.length_c   1.000
_cell.angle_alpha   90.00
_cell.angle_beta   90.00
_cell.angle_gamma   90.00
#
_symmetry.space_group_name_H-M   'P 1'
#
loop_
_entity.id
_entity.type
_entity.pdbx_description
1 polymer ?
#
loop_
_entity_poly.entity_id
_entity_poly.type
_entity_poly.pdbx_seq_one_letter_code
_entity_poly.pdbx_strand_id
1 'polypeptide(L)'
;MSKCVTSNLYVYYAGHSSEPLGYDDCPLKIQNKFLKSLGYDDPERIQFEGTRDDLLYMFKFVAGREENKADERVQLTCTVKFKESSPFSFWSKRFCVLCGCQLHVFSSSTPKGKPSLTLDLAGGNVIEYETKKHLYCVQIMSSKKTVFLSFDSRYDQSVWLKRAAKVVTKHPLEADLSRCSLNRLPKYLFLNKNLAALNLSHNFMLELVEDSSVAYQPEGWINDIYRFSNLKILSLSDNNLVHFPVSVCNIVTLSELDLSCNKIRVIPQDIQKLKKLTTLLLHSNLISTLPYHLNNLQRLTTLVIAFNRFKSVPHIVKELESLRILIAAGNSIVSIPEDINRIQTLQILDLRMNHISTNIPSTLPELLIFFTLNLRGNEMTEFDMRRAKNLHVVNCSDNLIKTLSLHKGRVSMINARNNCK
;
A
#
# COMPACT_ATOMS: atom_id res chain seq x y z
N MET A 1 -3.07 14.01 -26.68
CA MET A 1 -2.37 15.08 -25.93
C MET A 1 -2.96 15.15 -24.54
N SER A 2 -2.32 14.56 -23.53
CA SER A 2 -2.75 14.63 -22.13
C SER A 2 -1.59 15.17 -21.32
N LYS A 3 -1.56 16.49 -21.15
CA LYS A 3 -0.64 17.14 -20.21
C LYS A 3 -1.11 16.80 -18.80
N CYS A 4 -0.42 15.87 -18.15
CA CYS A 4 -0.62 15.60 -16.73
C CYS A 4 0.17 16.65 -15.94
N VAL A 5 -0.35 17.88 -15.90
CA VAL A 5 0.14 18.90 -14.96
C VAL A 5 -0.47 18.54 -13.62
N THR A 6 0.35 18.11 -12.67
CA THR A 6 -0.06 18.01 -11.27
C THR A 6 -0.71 19.32 -10.87
N SER A 7 -1.97 19.30 -10.42
CA SER A 7 -2.57 20.53 -9.93
C SER A 7 -1.68 21.06 -8.80
N ASN A 8 -1.31 22.33 -8.88
CA ASN A 8 -0.51 22.97 -7.83
C ASN A 8 -1.35 23.24 -6.58
N LEU A 9 -2.58 22.73 -6.47
CA LEU A 9 -3.49 23.03 -5.39
C LEU A 9 -3.50 21.87 -4.38
N TYR A 10 -3.40 22.21 -3.10
CA TYR A 10 -3.43 21.28 -1.98
C TYR A 10 -4.57 21.66 -1.04
N VAL A 11 -5.25 20.67 -0.48
CA VAL A 11 -6.15 20.86 0.66
C VAL A 11 -5.42 20.53 1.95
N TYR A 12 -5.50 21.41 2.93
CA TYR A 12 -4.93 21.23 4.26
C TYR A 12 -6.06 21.11 5.27
N TYR A 13 -5.97 20.11 6.14
CA TYR A 13 -6.86 19.93 7.28
C TYR A 13 -6.08 20.26 8.58
N ALA A 14 -6.71 20.92 9.55
CA ALA A 14 -6.11 21.16 10.88
C ALA A 14 -5.73 19.83 11.51
N GLY A 15 -4.43 19.55 11.57
CA GLY A 15 -3.88 18.23 11.91
C GLY A 15 -2.62 17.84 11.13
N HIS A 16 -2.13 18.71 10.23
CA HIS A 16 -0.91 18.54 9.43
C HIS A 16 -1.01 17.55 8.26
N SER A 17 -2.21 17.08 7.89
CA SER A 17 -2.40 16.37 6.62
C SER A 17 -2.63 17.37 5.49
N SER A 18 -1.89 17.18 4.39
CA SER A 18 -2.08 17.89 3.14
C SER A 18 -2.34 16.87 2.04
N GLU A 19 -3.40 17.05 1.27
CA GLU A 19 -3.74 16.19 0.15
C GLU A 19 -3.61 16.99 -1.16
N PRO A 20 -2.89 16.47 -2.17
CA PRO A 20 -2.89 17.11 -3.49
C PRO A 20 -4.27 16.96 -4.12
N LEU A 21 -4.77 18.01 -4.75
CA LEU A 21 -6.01 17.96 -5.51
C LEU A 21 -5.75 17.43 -6.93
N GLY A 22 -6.58 16.49 -7.37
CA GLY A 22 -6.63 16.04 -8.77
C GLY A 22 -7.34 17.04 -9.68
N TYR A 23 -7.28 16.81 -10.99
CA TYR A 23 -7.93 17.67 -11.99
C TYR A 23 -9.47 17.67 -11.86
N ASP A 24 -10.06 16.51 -11.54
CA ASP A 24 -11.50 16.35 -11.39
C ASP A 24 -12.01 16.68 -9.97
N ASP A 25 -11.10 17.05 -9.07
CA ASP A 25 -11.48 17.41 -7.71
C ASP A 25 -12.19 18.76 -7.69
N CYS A 26 -13.31 18.80 -6.98
CA CYS A 26 -14.14 19.99 -6.86
C CYS A 26 -13.92 20.58 -5.45
N PRO A 27 -13.14 21.67 -5.29
CA PRO A 27 -12.80 22.24 -3.98
C PRO A 27 -14.02 22.48 -3.08
N LEU A 28 -15.09 23.04 -3.64
CA LEU A 28 -16.33 23.28 -2.90
C LEU A 28 -16.99 21.99 -2.41
N LYS A 29 -16.94 20.91 -3.21
CA LYS A 29 -17.47 19.60 -2.80
C LYS A 29 -16.64 18.99 -1.68
N ILE A 30 -15.33 19.22 -1.68
CA ILE A 30 -14.41 18.74 -0.64
C ILE A 30 -14.65 19.51 0.66
N GLN A 31 -14.78 20.83 0.59
CA GLN A 31 -15.16 21.65 1.74
C GLN A 31 -16.50 21.20 2.34
N ASN A 32 -17.51 21.00 1.50
CA ASN A 32 -18.82 20.57 1.97
C ASN A 32 -18.79 19.16 2.59
N LYS A 33 -17.94 18.27 2.06
CA LYS A 33 -17.70 16.96 2.70
C LYS A 33 -17.00 17.10 4.05
N PHE A 34 -16.03 17.99 4.17
CA PHE A 34 -15.34 18.26 5.43
C PHE A 34 -16.32 18.79 6.48
N LEU A 35 -17.14 19.78 6.14
CA LEU A 35 -18.17 20.30 7.05
C LEU A 35 -19.19 19.23 7.44
N LYS A 36 -19.62 18.38 6.50
CA LYS A 36 -20.44 17.20 6.82
C LYS A 36 -19.76 16.26 7.80
N SER A 37 -18.45 16.03 7.67
CA SER A 37 -17.70 15.18 8.61
C SER A 37 -17.61 15.77 10.03
N LEU A 38 -17.82 17.08 10.19
CA LEU A 38 -17.93 17.75 11.48
C LEU A 38 -19.37 17.72 12.05
N GLY A 39 -20.33 17.11 11.34
CA GLY A 39 -21.73 17.00 11.77
C GLY A 39 -22.67 18.07 11.20
N TYR A 40 -22.24 18.87 10.22
CA TYR A 40 -23.13 19.78 9.52
C TYR A 40 -23.85 19.07 8.38
N ASP A 41 -25.10 18.66 8.59
CA ASP A 41 -25.88 17.92 7.58
C ASP A 41 -26.77 18.83 6.71
N ASP A 42 -27.15 20.00 7.23
CA ASP A 42 -28.01 20.97 6.55
C ASP A 42 -27.26 21.77 5.46
N PRO A 43 -27.74 21.80 4.20
CA PRO A 43 -27.06 22.50 3.10
C PRO A 43 -26.87 24.00 3.32
N GLU A 44 -27.85 24.70 3.89
CA GLU A 44 -27.75 26.14 4.15
C GLU A 44 -26.72 26.42 5.24
N ARG A 45 -26.71 25.61 6.29
CA ARG A 45 -25.70 25.68 7.35
C ARG A 45 -24.30 25.37 6.82
N ILE A 46 -24.13 24.37 5.95
CA ILE A 46 -22.85 24.07 5.32
C ILE A 46 -22.34 25.26 4.51
N GLN A 47 -23.20 25.92 3.74
CA GLN A 47 -22.80 27.11 2.98
C GLN A 47 -22.42 28.26 3.92
N PHE A 48 -23.21 28.49 4.97
CA PHE A 48 -22.92 29.53 5.97
C PHE A 48 -21.58 29.28 6.69
N GLU A 49 -21.37 28.09 7.25
CA GLU A 49 -20.12 27.71 7.90
C GLU A 49 -18.94 27.74 6.92
N GLY A 50 -19.18 27.39 5.66
CA GLY A 50 -18.21 27.42 4.57
C GLY A 50 -17.68 28.81 4.22
N THR A 51 -18.36 29.88 4.65
CA THR A 51 -17.94 31.28 4.40
C THR A 51 -17.15 31.90 5.55
N ARG A 52 -17.03 31.21 6.69
CA ARG A 52 -16.38 31.80 7.86
C ARG A 52 -14.85 31.84 7.70
N ASP A 53 -14.25 32.95 8.09
CA ASP A 53 -12.79 33.14 8.03
C ASP A 53 -12.03 32.18 8.96
N ASP A 54 -12.64 31.74 10.07
CA ASP A 54 -12.04 30.79 11.00
C ASP A 54 -11.91 29.37 10.44
N LEU A 55 -12.71 29.03 9.41
CA LEU A 55 -12.58 27.75 8.70
C LEU A 55 -11.18 27.60 8.10
N LEU A 56 -10.51 28.68 7.73
CA LEU A 56 -9.14 28.66 7.15
C LEU A 56 -8.09 28.06 8.09
N TYR A 57 -8.33 28.09 9.41
CA TYR A 57 -7.46 27.42 10.38
C TYR A 57 -7.66 25.91 10.40
N MET A 58 -8.85 25.45 10.01
CA MET A 58 -9.25 24.04 10.00
C MET A 58 -9.18 23.38 8.63
N PHE A 59 -9.37 24.15 7.57
CA PHE A 59 -9.53 23.67 6.21
C PHE A 59 -9.16 24.79 5.25
N LYS A 60 -8.13 24.60 4.42
CA LYS A 60 -7.74 25.59 3.43
C LYS A 60 -7.19 24.97 2.15
N PHE A 61 -7.40 25.67 1.05
CA PHE A 61 -6.75 25.38 -0.23
C PHE A 61 -5.50 26.25 -0.37
N VAL A 62 -4.37 25.63 -0.68
CA VAL A 62 -3.08 26.32 -0.84
C VAL A 62 -2.48 25.96 -2.18
N ALA A 63 -2.06 26.97 -2.93
CA ALA A 63 -1.29 26.79 -4.15
C ALA A 63 0.20 26.63 -3.81
N GLY A 64 0.84 25.59 -4.35
CA GLY A 64 2.20 25.17 -4.00
C GLY A 64 2.25 24.40 -2.67
N ARG A 65 3.23 23.49 -2.56
CA ARG A 65 3.45 22.75 -1.31
C ARG A 65 4.41 23.52 -0.41
N GLU A 66 4.14 23.59 0.89
CA GLU A 66 5.20 23.80 1.88
C GLU A 66 6.06 22.50 1.91
N GLU A 67 7.16 22.46 1.16
CA GLU A 67 7.94 21.24 0.91
C GLU A 67 8.47 20.51 2.17
N ASN A 68 8.43 21.13 3.35
CA ASN A 68 9.15 20.64 4.54
C ASN A 68 8.30 19.87 5.58
N LYS A 69 6.98 20.06 5.67
CA LYS A 69 6.22 19.54 6.84
C LYS A 69 5.96 18.03 6.86
N ALA A 70 5.84 17.38 5.70
CA ALA A 70 5.61 15.93 5.68
C ALA A 70 6.90 15.13 5.98
N ASP A 71 8.05 15.64 5.52
CA ASP A 71 9.36 15.03 5.79
C ASP A 71 9.65 15.04 7.30
N GLU A 72 9.39 16.14 8.03
CA GLU A 72 9.58 16.21 9.49
C GLU A 72 8.72 15.22 10.29
N ARG A 73 7.63 14.69 9.70
CA ARG A 73 6.80 13.64 10.31
C ARG A 73 7.42 12.24 10.20
N VAL A 74 8.30 12.02 9.24
CA VAL A 74 8.82 10.68 8.92
C VAL A 74 10.33 10.56 9.14
N GLN A 75 11.07 11.65 8.97
CA GLN A 75 12.50 11.75 9.27
C GLN A 75 12.77 12.88 10.26
N LEU A 76 13.61 12.62 11.25
CA LEU A 76 14.18 13.68 12.08
C LEU A 76 15.54 14.05 11.53
N THR A 77 15.77 15.35 11.35
CA THR A 77 17.07 15.88 10.94
C THR A 77 17.50 16.95 11.91
N CYS A 78 18.76 16.93 12.35
CA CYS A 78 19.32 18.00 13.15
C CYS A 78 20.84 18.06 13.02
N THR A 79 21.40 19.22 13.33
CA THR A 79 22.85 19.35 13.53
C THR A 79 23.13 19.32 15.02
N VAL A 80 23.82 18.28 15.48
CA VAL A 80 24.07 18.02 16.91
C VAL A 80 25.54 17.82 17.19
N LYS A 81 25.94 18.00 18.45
CA LYS A 81 27.24 17.52 18.91
C LYS A 81 27.15 16.01 19.03
N PHE A 82 28.04 15.31 18.35
CA PHE A 82 28.05 13.86 18.21
C PHE A 82 29.37 13.28 18.70
N LYS A 83 29.30 12.11 19.34
CA LYS A 83 30.46 11.32 19.78
C LYS A 83 30.17 9.81 19.70
N GLU A 84 31.14 9.01 19.23
CA GLU A 84 31.07 7.54 19.33
C GLU A 84 31.63 7.04 20.67
N SER A 85 31.19 5.89 21.17
CA SER A 85 31.82 5.23 22.33
C SER A 85 33.14 4.56 21.92
N SER A 86 34.16 5.37 21.67
CA SER A 86 35.53 4.96 21.33
C SER A 86 36.53 5.85 22.09
N PRO A 87 37.64 5.30 22.59
CA PRO A 87 38.63 6.05 23.38
C PRO A 87 39.27 7.21 22.61
N PHE A 88 39.31 7.15 21.28
CA PHE A 88 39.87 8.19 20.42
C PHE A 88 38.81 9.15 19.84
N SER A 89 37.54 9.03 20.27
CA SER A 89 36.48 9.87 19.74
C SER A 89 36.34 11.17 20.52
N PHE A 90 36.11 12.26 19.78
CA PHE A 90 35.86 13.58 20.34
C PHE A 90 34.49 14.09 19.91
N TRP A 91 33.89 14.94 20.74
CA TRP A 91 32.66 15.63 20.39
C TRP A 91 32.89 16.50 19.17
N SER A 92 32.07 16.33 18.15
CA SER A 92 32.15 17.10 16.91
C SER A 92 30.74 17.44 16.42
N LYS A 93 30.58 18.59 15.76
CA LYS A 93 29.29 19.02 15.23
C LYS A 93 29.01 18.24 13.92
N ARG A 94 27.92 17.48 13.89
CA ARG A 94 27.56 16.58 12.78
C ARG A 94 26.10 16.75 12.43
N PHE A 95 25.78 16.65 11.14
CA PHE A 95 24.39 16.53 10.70
C PHE A 95 23.94 15.08 10.87
N CYS A 96 22.83 14.88 11.58
CA CYS A 96 22.27 13.57 11.88
C CYS A 96 20.86 13.45 11.30
N VAL A 97 20.54 12.27 10.79
CA VAL A 97 19.21 11.93 10.26
C VAL A 97 18.76 10.62 10.88
N LEU A 98 17.58 10.62 11.50
CA LEU A 98 16.88 9.40 11.88
C LEU A 98 15.74 9.18 10.88
N CYS A 99 15.83 8.11 10.09
CA CYS A 99 14.81 7.75 9.09
C CYS A 99 14.61 6.23 9.05
N GLY A 100 13.36 5.77 9.12
CA GLY A 100 13.06 4.34 9.26
C GLY A 100 13.68 3.77 10.54
N CYS A 101 14.47 2.69 10.41
CA CYS A 101 15.20 2.05 11.50
C CYS A 101 16.66 2.51 11.65
N GLN A 102 17.08 3.53 10.90
CA GLN A 102 18.48 3.89 10.76
C GLN A 102 18.78 5.30 11.24
N LEU A 103 19.91 5.44 11.93
CA LEU A 103 20.56 6.71 12.22
C LEU A 103 21.74 6.92 11.27
N HIS A 104 21.65 7.95 10.44
CA HIS A 104 22.72 8.39 9.56
C HIS A 104 23.42 9.61 10.15
N VAL A 105 24.74 9.59 10.19
CA VAL A 105 25.58 10.68 10.69
C VAL A 105 26.56 11.07 9.61
N PHE A 106 26.55 12.35 9.23
CA PHE A 106 27.39 12.91 8.18
C PHE A 106 28.69 13.46 8.77
N SER A 107 29.77 13.42 8.00
CA SER A 107 31.09 13.88 8.43
C SER A 107 31.16 15.38 8.71
N SER A 108 30.18 16.17 8.27
CA SER A 108 30.12 17.61 8.53
C SER A 108 28.76 18.01 9.11
N SER A 109 28.64 19.27 9.52
CA SER A 109 27.35 19.86 9.91
C SER A 109 26.41 20.12 8.73
N THR A 110 26.83 19.80 7.50
CA THR A 110 26.00 19.89 6.29
C THR A 110 25.80 18.51 5.66
N PRO A 111 24.59 18.19 5.15
CA PRO A 111 24.31 16.89 4.53
C PRO A 111 24.85 16.78 3.11
N LYS A 112 26.17 16.97 2.93
CA LYS A 112 26.84 16.76 1.64
C LYS A 112 27.46 15.36 1.57
N GLY A 113 27.24 14.65 0.47
CA GLY A 113 27.81 13.32 0.23
C GLY A 113 27.06 12.19 0.95
N LYS A 114 27.75 11.06 1.15
CA LYS A 114 27.20 9.91 1.90
C LYS A 114 27.43 10.08 3.41
N PRO A 115 26.58 9.49 4.28
CA PRO A 115 26.85 9.47 5.71
C PRO A 115 28.20 8.81 6.01
N SER A 116 28.95 9.36 6.95
CA SER A 116 30.18 8.74 7.46
C SER A 116 29.89 7.55 8.37
N LEU A 117 28.70 7.52 8.97
CA LEU A 117 28.22 6.43 9.81
C LEU A 117 26.74 6.20 9.57
N THR A 118 26.35 4.93 9.43
CA THR A 118 24.96 4.49 9.43
C THR A 118 24.81 3.41 10.49
N LEU A 119 23.91 3.61 11.44
CA LEU A 119 23.60 2.67 12.51
C LEU A 119 22.19 2.13 12.32
N ASP A 120 22.06 0.81 12.38
CA ASP A 120 20.77 0.16 12.55
C ASP A 120 20.41 0.19 14.03
N LEU A 121 19.28 0.82 14.35
CA LEU A 121 18.86 0.99 15.73
C LEU A 121 17.99 -0.17 16.21
N ALA A 122 17.49 -1.03 15.32
CA ALA A 122 16.63 -2.15 15.70
C ALA A 122 17.30 -3.08 16.74
N GLY A 123 16.54 -3.45 17.78
CA GLY A 123 17.05 -4.25 18.91
C GLY A 123 18.00 -3.51 19.85
N GLY A 124 18.19 -2.21 19.63
CA GLY A 124 19.03 -1.34 20.46
C GLY A 124 18.32 -0.80 21.71
N ASN A 125 18.94 0.21 22.33
CA ASN A 125 18.37 0.93 23.46
C ASN A 125 18.70 2.42 23.37
N VAL A 126 17.78 3.28 23.80
CA VAL A 126 17.94 4.74 23.80
C VAL A 126 17.59 5.29 25.17
N ILE A 127 18.51 6.01 25.79
CA ILE A 127 18.35 6.58 27.12
C ILE A 127 18.84 8.04 27.16
N GLU A 128 18.37 8.78 28.16
CA GLU A 128 18.99 10.06 28.52
C GLU A 128 20.41 9.82 29.03
N TYR A 129 21.32 10.73 28.69
CA TYR A 129 22.72 10.65 29.11
C TYR A 129 23.12 11.94 29.81
N GLU A 130 23.80 11.81 30.94
CA GLU A 130 24.27 12.95 31.71
C GLU A 130 25.80 13.06 31.61
N THR A 131 26.28 14.29 31.42
CA THR A 131 27.72 14.59 31.39
C THR A 131 27.97 16.02 31.84
N LYS A 132 29.12 16.24 32.49
CA LYS A 132 29.49 17.57 33.02
C LYS A 132 29.72 18.63 31.93
N LYS A 133 30.03 18.22 30.70
CA LYS A 133 30.44 19.13 29.61
C LYS A 133 29.33 19.47 28.61
N HIS A 134 28.25 18.69 28.58
CA HIS A 134 27.22 18.81 27.56
C HIS A 134 25.83 18.62 28.16
N LEU A 135 24.91 19.49 27.76
CA LEU A 135 23.51 19.42 28.19
C LEU A 135 22.67 18.65 27.18
N TYR A 136 21.51 18.19 27.65
CA TYR A 136 20.47 17.54 26.86
C TYR A 136 21.03 16.39 26.01
N CYS A 137 21.73 15.43 26.63
CA CYS A 137 22.34 14.34 25.87
C CYS A 137 21.43 13.11 25.77
N VAL A 138 21.56 12.39 24.65
CA VAL A 138 20.92 11.10 24.40
C VAL A 138 22.01 10.09 24.07
N GLN A 139 21.97 8.94 24.72
CA GLN A 139 22.78 7.79 24.36
C GLN A 139 21.94 6.83 23.52
N ILE A 140 22.46 6.45 22.37
CA ILE A 140 21.86 5.47 21.46
C ILE A 140 22.81 4.28 21.37
N MET A 141 22.34 3.12 21.82
CA MET A 141 23.03 1.85 21.75
C MET A 141 22.41 1.01 20.64
N SER A 142 23.19 0.68 19.62
CA SER A 142 22.85 -0.35 18.63
C SER A 142 23.61 -1.65 18.95
N SER A 143 23.29 -2.73 18.23
CA SER A 143 24.00 -4.01 18.32
C SER A 143 25.51 -3.91 18.03
N LYS A 144 25.95 -2.88 17.31
CA LYS A 144 27.34 -2.71 16.87
C LYS A 144 28.09 -1.58 17.56
N LYS A 145 27.40 -0.49 17.90
CA LYS A 145 28.02 0.74 18.40
C LYS A 145 27.11 1.48 19.35
N THR A 146 27.73 2.17 20.29
CA THR A 146 27.08 3.18 21.14
C THR A 146 27.51 4.57 20.66
N VAL A 147 26.54 5.48 20.54
CA VAL A 147 26.79 6.88 20.18
C VAL A 147 26.06 7.82 21.14
N PHE A 148 26.57 9.04 21.23
CA PHE A 148 26.06 10.09 22.10
C PHE A 148 25.75 11.32 21.26
N LEU A 149 24.55 11.85 21.43
CA LEU A 149 24.08 13.09 20.83
C LEU A 149 23.88 14.12 21.94
N SER A 150 24.31 15.37 21.73
CA SER A 150 24.01 16.51 22.60
C SER A 150 23.31 17.59 21.76
N PHE A 151 22.16 18.02 22.27
CA PHE A 151 21.27 18.97 21.63
C PHE A 151 21.41 20.36 22.27
N ASP A 152 21.06 21.39 21.50
CA ASP A 152 21.08 22.77 21.99
C ASP A 152 19.81 23.11 22.79
N SER A 153 18.73 22.32 22.66
CA SER A 153 17.46 22.50 23.38
C SER A 153 16.94 21.19 24.00
N ARG A 154 16.24 21.31 25.14
CA ARG A 154 15.53 20.17 25.77
C ARG A 154 14.40 19.64 24.87
N TYR A 155 13.76 20.52 24.10
CA TYR A 155 12.69 20.15 23.17
C TYR A 155 13.19 19.17 22.10
N ASP A 156 14.29 19.50 21.41
CA ASP A 156 14.85 18.64 20.37
C ASP A 156 15.32 17.30 20.94
N GLN A 157 15.97 17.34 22.10
CA GLN A 157 16.37 16.13 22.82
C GLN A 157 15.17 15.23 23.13
N SER A 158 14.08 15.77 23.63
CA SER A 158 12.89 15.00 24.01
C SER A 158 12.20 14.40 22.78
N VAL A 159 12.12 15.14 21.67
CA VAL A 159 11.59 14.64 20.39
C VAL A 159 12.45 13.50 19.86
N TRP A 160 13.77 13.67 19.84
CA TRP A 160 14.72 12.65 19.38
C TRP A 160 14.73 11.41 20.26
N LEU A 161 14.76 11.57 21.58
CA LEU A 161 14.69 10.48 22.55
C LEU A 161 13.44 9.63 22.30
N LYS A 162 12.26 10.27 22.23
CA LYS A 162 10.98 9.57 22.06
C LYS A 162 10.88 8.84 20.72
N ARG A 163 11.36 9.44 19.62
CA ARG A 163 11.32 8.79 18.30
C ARG A 163 12.36 7.68 18.18
N ALA A 164 13.60 7.91 18.60
CA ALA A 164 14.64 6.89 18.56
C ALA A 164 14.28 5.68 19.44
N ALA A 165 13.70 5.89 20.62
CA ALA A 165 13.21 4.81 21.49
C ALA A 165 12.09 3.97 20.85
N LYS A 166 11.22 4.57 20.01
CA LYS A 166 10.23 3.81 19.21
C LYS A 166 10.84 3.06 18.03
N VAL A 167 11.95 3.56 17.51
CA VAL A 167 12.62 2.97 16.35
C VAL A 167 13.36 1.70 16.74
N VAL A 168 13.99 1.66 17.92
CA VAL A 168 14.73 0.48 18.37
C VAL A 168 13.85 -0.77 18.53
N THR A 169 12.53 -0.61 18.68
CA THR A 169 11.58 -1.74 18.81
C THR A 169 11.11 -2.31 17.47
N LYS A 170 11.52 -1.73 16.33
CA LYS A 170 11.06 -2.13 14.99
C LYS A 170 11.98 -3.18 14.35
N HIS A 171 11.47 -3.90 13.36
CA HIS A 171 12.28 -4.80 12.56
C HIS A 171 13.14 -4.01 11.56
N PRO A 172 14.45 -4.29 11.42
CA PRO A 172 15.37 -3.46 10.63
C PRO A 172 15.11 -3.51 9.13
N LEU A 173 14.46 -4.58 8.67
CA LEU A 173 14.15 -4.82 7.26
C LEU A 173 12.77 -4.28 6.86
N GLU A 174 12.03 -3.65 7.78
CA GLU A 174 10.68 -3.19 7.54
C GLU A 174 10.56 -1.69 7.78
N ALA A 175 9.86 -1.00 6.89
CA ALA A 175 9.52 0.40 7.05
C ALA A 175 8.02 0.58 6.86
N ASP A 176 7.34 0.91 7.96
CA ASP A 176 5.94 1.32 7.93
C ASP A 176 5.86 2.85 7.88
N LEU A 177 5.47 3.35 6.71
CA LEU A 177 5.24 4.75 6.38
C LEU A 177 3.78 4.98 5.98
N SER A 178 2.87 4.10 6.40
CA SER A 178 1.45 4.26 6.15
C SER A 178 0.88 5.48 6.91
N ARG A 179 -0.19 6.08 6.36
CA ARG A 179 -0.91 7.21 7.00
C ARG A 179 -0.02 8.41 7.35
N CYS A 180 1.07 8.59 6.62
CA CYS A 180 2.02 9.68 6.83
C CYS A 180 1.72 10.91 5.94
N SER A 181 0.62 10.88 5.18
CA SER A 181 0.26 11.85 4.13
C SER A 181 1.43 12.16 3.21
N LEU A 182 2.18 11.13 2.83
CA LEU A 182 3.31 11.23 1.92
C LEU A 182 2.82 11.37 0.49
N ASN A 183 3.49 12.20 -0.29
CA ASN A 183 3.36 12.27 -1.74
C ASN A 183 4.67 11.89 -2.46
N ARG A 184 5.78 11.85 -1.71
CA ARG A 184 7.10 11.39 -2.10
C ARG A 184 7.69 10.62 -0.91
N LEU A 185 8.57 9.67 -1.19
CA LEU A 185 9.37 8.96 -0.22
C LEU A 185 10.43 9.90 0.39
N PRO A 186 10.72 9.78 1.70
CA PRO A 186 11.83 10.49 2.31
C PRO A 186 13.15 10.10 1.64
N LYS A 187 13.93 11.07 1.18
CA LYS A 187 15.18 10.82 0.43
C LYS A 187 16.19 9.95 1.18
N TYR A 188 16.26 10.06 2.51
CA TYR A 188 17.19 9.28 3.31
C TYR A 188 16.76 7.81 3.49
N LEU A 189 15.48 7.48 3.24
CA LEU A 189 15.02 6.10 3.24
C LEU A 189 15.77 5.25 2.19
N PHE A 190 16.14 5.84 1.05
CA PHE A 190 16.87 5.16 -0.02
C PHE A 190 18.28 4.72 0.39
N LEU A 191 18.80 5.18 1.53
CA LEU A 191 20.05 4.69 2.10
C LEU A 191 19.90 3.28 2.69
N ASN A 192 18.67 2.87 3.07
CA ASN A 192 18.40 1.51 3.52
C ASN A 192 18.25 0.55 2.34
N LYS A 193 19.38 0.02 1.87
CA LYS A 193 19.43 -0.93 0.73
C LYS A 193 18.95 -2.34 1.07
N ASN A 194 18.77 -2.67 2.34
CA ASN A 194 18.38 -4.01 2.79
C ASN A 194 16.88 -4.13 3.10
N LEU A 195 16.11 -3.07 2.86
CA LEU A 195 14.68 -3.05 3.13
C LEU A 195 13.97 -4.20 2.38
N ALA A 196 13.27 -5.05 3.15
CA ALA A 196 12.54 -6.21 2.65
C ALA A 196 11.02 -5.98 2.63
N ALA A 197 10.48 -5.13 3.51
CA ALA A 197 9.07 -4.75 3.50
C ALA A 197 8.91 -3.23 3.60
N LEU A 198 8.01 -2.67 2.77
CA LEU A 198 7.70 -1.25 2.75
C LEU A 198 6.17 -1.08 2.66
N ASN A 199 5.60 -0.50 3.72
CA ASN A 199 4.19 -0.14 3.76
C ASN A 199 4.03 1.36 3.50
N LEU A 200 3.39 1.70 2.38
CA LEU A 200 3.06 3.07 1.98
C LEU A 200 1.55 3.26 1.89
N SER A 201 0.75 2.40 2.51
CA SER A 201 -0.70 2.48 2.42
C SER A 201 -1.27 3.77 3.01
N HIS A 202 -2.43 4.21 2.54
CA HIS A 202 -3.12 5.42 3.03
C HIS A 202 -2.23 6.67 2.94
N ASN A 203 -1.68 6.92 1.75
CA ASN A 203 -0.87 8.10 1.44
C ASN A 203 -1.40 8.75 0.14
N PHE A 204 -0.65 9.68 -0.43
CA PHE A 204 -0.97 10.39 -1.67
C PHE A 204 0.20 10.31 -2.65
N MET A 205 0.82 9.14 -2.74
CA MET A 205 2.06 8.94 -3.48
C MET A 205 1.91 9.34 -4.94
N LEU A 206 2.83 10.18 -5.42
CA LEU A 206 2.82 10.69 -6.79
C LEU A 206 3.79 9.92 -7.68
N GLU A 207 3.37 9.72 -8.93
CA GLU A 207 4.21 9.26 -10.01
C GLU A 207 4.79 10.48 -10.73
N LEU A 208 6.09 10.42 -11.04
CA LEU A 208 6.74 11.42 -11.87
C LEU A 208 6.32 11.17 -13.32
N VAL A 209 5.67 12.17 -13.92
CA VAL A 209 5.45 12.23 -15.36
C VAL A 209 6.61 13.04 -15.93
N GLU A 210 7.44 12.41 -16.77
CA GLU A 210 8.59 13.07 -17.40
C GLU A 210 8.12 14.28 -18.21
N ASP A 211 8.32 15.48 -17.66
CA ASP A 211 8.23 16.74 -18.40
C ASP A 211 9.66 17.24 -18.68
N SER A 212 9.99 17.32 -19.97
CA SER A 212 11.28 17.80 -20.49
C SER A 212 11.64 19.23 -20.11
N SER A 213 10.73 19.98 -19.46
CA SER A 213 10.93 21.39 -19.10
C SER A 213 11.55 21.64 -17.71
N VAL A 214 11.66 20.63 -16.84
CA VAL A 214 12.16 20.82 -15.46
C VAL A 214 13.62 20.40 -15.33
N ALA A 215 14.52 21.36 -15.06
CA ALA A 215 15.97 21.15 -14.97
C ALA A 215 16.42 20.28 -13.77
N TYR A 216 15.56 20.07 -12.77
CA TYR A 216 15.84 19.23 -11.61
C TYR A 216 14.59 18.46 -11.16
N GLN A 217 14.67 17.13 -11.17
CA GLN A 217 13.63 16.27 -10.64
C GLN A 217 14.06 15.76 -9.25
N PRO A 218 13.36 16.16 -8.16
CA PRO A 218 13.72 15.74 -6.82
C PRO A 218 13.51 14.24 -6.63
N GLU A 219 14.34 13.57 -5.82
CA GLU A 219 14.16 12.14 -5.49
C GLU A 219 12.88 11.91 -4.65
N GLY A 220 12.35 10.69 -4.69
CA GLY A 220 11.27 10.24 -3.81
C GLY A 220 9.97 9.89 -4.52
N TRP A 221 9.90 9.96 -5.84
CA TRP A 221 8.70 9.57 -6.57
C TRP A 221 8.47 8.06 -6.47
N ILE A 222 7.25 7.59 -6.77
CA ILE A 222 7.01 6.14 -6.90
C ILE A 222 7.95 5.54 -7.96
N ASN A 223 8.33 6.31 -8.98
CA ASN A 223 9.30 5.92 -9.99
C ASN A 223 10.64 5.50 -9.38
N ASP A 224 11.03 5.99 -8.20
CA ASP A 224 12.30 5.68 -7.55
C ASP A 224 12.27 4.40 -6.69
N ILE A 225 11.09 3.76 -6.54
CA ILE A 225 10.93 2.63 -5.62
C ILE A 225 11.75 1.40 -6.03
N TYR A 226 12.11 1.28 -7.31
CA TYR A 226 13.00 0.22 -7.81
C TYR A 226 14.39 0.25 -7.16
N ARG A 227 14.79 1.36 -6.52
CA ARG A 227 16.07 1.49 -5.81
C ARG A 227 16.16 0.58 -4.58
N PHE A 228 15.04 0.01 -4.11
CA PHE A 228 15.00 -1.02 -3.07
C PHE A 228 15.11 -2.42 -3.69
N SER A 229 16.31 -2.79 -4.13
CA SER A 229 16.55 -4.04 -4.87
C SER A 229 16.25 -5.33 -4.08
N ASN A 230 16.20 -5.26 -2.75
CA ASN A 230 15.93 -6.39 -1.86
C ASN A 230 14.48 -6.48 -1.38
N LEU A 231 13.60 -5.60 -1.85
CA LEU A 231 12.23 -5.50 -1.39
C LEU A 231 11.40 -6.73 -1.82
N LYS A 232 10.73 -7.35 -0.85
CA LYS A 232 9.88 -8.54 -1.03
C LYS A 232 8.40 -8.22 -0.88
N ILE A 233 8.06 -7.30 0.02
CA ILE A 233 6.69 -6.93 0.34
C ILE A 233 6.54 -5.42 0.11
N LEU A 234 5.57 -5.04 -0.72
CA LEU A 234 5.23 -3.65 -1.00
C LEU A 234 3.72 -3.47 -0.90
N SER A 235 3.28 -2.55 -0.04
CA SER A 235 1.89 -2.06 -0.02
C SER A 235 1.83 -0.60 -0.46
N LEU A 236 1.03 -0.36 -1.49
CA LEU A 236 0.66 0.94 -2.07
C LEU A 236 -0.87 1.10 -2.05
N SER A 237 -1.56 0.39 -1.16
CA SER A 237 -3.01 0.47 -1.08
C SER A 237 -3.48 1.85 -0.63
N ASP A 238 -4.65 2.28 -1.12
CA ASP A 238 -5.24 3.57 -0.76
C ASP A 238 -4.30 4.77 -0.97
N ASN A 239 -3.84 4.94 -2.22
CA ASN A 239 -2.94 6.02 -2.64
C ASN A 239 -3.51 6.90 -3.75
N ASN A 240 -4.79 6.72 -4.12
CA ASN A 240 -5.43 7.39 -5.25
C ASN A 240 -4.73 7.18 -6.61
N LEU A 241 -3.96 6.10 -6.78
CA LEU A 241 -3.23 5.82 -8.02
C LEU A 241 -4.18 5.58 -9.18
N VAL A 242 -4.09 6.39 -10.24
CA VAL A 242 -4.88 6.23 -11.47
C VAL A 242 -4.24 5.24 -12.44
N HIS A 243 -2.91 5.18 -12.43
CA HIS A 243 -2.09 4.28 -13.25
C HIS A 243 -1.35 3.30 -12.36
N PHE A 244 -1.07 2.11 -12.90
CA PHE A 244 -0.18 1.16 -12.25
C PHE A 244 1.25 1.71 -12.35
N PRO A 245 2.01 1.81 -11.24
CA PRO A 245 3.37 2.32 -11.26
C PRO A 245 4.34 1.30 -11.89
N VAL A 246 4.68 1.50 -13.15
CA VAL A 246 5.48 0.53 -13.94
C VAL A 246 6.86 0.27 -13.32
N SER A 247 7.43 1.25 -12.60
CA SER A 247 8.70 1.10 -11.87
C SER A 247 8.69 -0.05 -10.85
N VAL A 248 7.53 -0.38 -10.26
CA VAL A 248 7.39 -1.50 -9.32
C VAL A 248 7.74 -2.83 -9.99
N CYS A 249 7.47 -2.97 -11.28
CA CYS A 249 7.80 -4.19 -12.04
C CYS A 249 9.32 -4.45 -12.14
N ASN A 250 10.16 -3.46 -11.86
CA ASN A 250 11.61 -3.64 -11.84
C ASN A 250 12.14 -4.21 -10.52
N ILE A 251 11.29 -4.34 -9.49
CA ILE A 251 11.64 -4.99 -8.22
C ILE A 251 11.40 -6.50 -8.34
N VAL A 252 12.27 -7.18 -9.09
CA VAL A 252 12.14 -8.62 -9.39
C VAL A 252 12.23 -9.54 -8.15
N THR A 253 12.52 -8.98 -6.98
CA THR A 253 12.55 -9.63 -5.68
C THR A 253 11.19 -9.70 -4.98
N LEU A 254 10.17 -8.96 -5.46
CA LEU A 254 8.84 -8.93 -4.85
C LEU A 254 8.18 -10.31 -4.83
N SER A 255 7.68 -10.67 -3.64
CA SER A 255 6.81 -11.82 -3.38
C SER A 255 5.37 -11.40 -3.10
N GLU A 256 5.15 -10.17 -2.59
CA GLU A 256 3.83 -9.66 -2.26
C GLU A 256 3.69 -8.21 -2.73
N LEU A 257 2.62 -7.94 -3.49
CA LEU A 257 2.29 -6.60 -3.98
C LEU A 257 0.83 -6.31 -3.70
N ASP A 258 0.61 -5.25 -2.92
CA ASP A 258 -0.71 -4.72 -2.62
C ASP A 258 -0.91 -3.35 -3.27
N LEU A 259 -1.87 -3.29 -4.18
CA LEU A 259 -2.31 -2.08 -4.91
C LEU A 259 -3.81 -1.85 -4.73
N SER A 260 -4.42 -2.41 -3.69
CA SER A 260 -5.86 -2.31 -3.47
C SER A 260 -6.33 -0.88 -3.19
N CYS A 261 -7.64 -0.63 -3.32
CA CYS A 261 -8.25 0.66 -2.98
C CYS A 261 -7.63 1.85 -3.75
N ASN A 262 -7.30 1.66 -5.02
CA ASN A 262 -6.80 2.70 -5.90
C ASN A 262 -7.79 2.96 -7.04
N LYS A 263 -7.39 3.71 -8.08
CA LYS A 263 -8.20 4.03 -9.25
C LYS A 263 -7.61 3.40 -10.53
N ILE A 264 -6.83 2.33 -10.37
CA ILE A 264 -6.10 1.68 -11.47
C ILE A 264 -7.09 1.06 -12.45
N ARG A 265 -6.87 1.28 -13.75
CA ARG A 265 -7.69 0.73 -14.83
C ARG A 265 -6.99 -0.39 -15.61
N VAL A 266 -5.67 -0.34 -15.71
CA VAL A 266 -4.87 -1.23 -16.55
C VAL A 266 -3.62 -1.66 -15.79
N ILE A 267 -3.30 -2.96 -15.91
CA ILE A 267 -2.03 -3.54 -15.45
C ILE A 267 -1.08 -3.63 -16.65
N PRO A 268 0.18 -3.18 -16.53
CA PRO A 268 1.12 -3.14 -17.64
C PRO A 268 1.66 -4.54 -17.98
N GLN A 269 2.14 -4.70 -19.21
CA GLN A 269 2.83 -5.92 -19.65
C GLN A 269 4.07 -6.26 -18.80
N ASP A 270 4.75 -5.24 -18.26
CA ASP A 270 5.93 -5.38 -17.43
C ASP A 270 5.71 -6.21 -16.15
N ILE A 271 4.46 -6.44 -15.75
CA ILE A 271 4.12 -7.31 -14.61
C ILE A 271 4.79 -8.69 -14.74
N GLN A 272 5.05 -9.18 -15.95
CA GLN A 272 5.78 -10.44 -16.22
C GLN A 272 7.17 -10.52 -15.59
N LYS A 273 7.78 -9.38 -15.26
CA LYS A 273 9.10 -9.32 -14.62
C LYS A 273 9.07 -9.82 -13.16
N LEU A 274 7.91 -9.77 -12.50
CA LEU A 274 7.75 -10.12 -11.09
C LEU A 274 7.66 -11.64 -10.86
N LYS A 275 8.59 -12.43 -11.40
CA LYS A 275 8.57 -13.90 -11.39
C LYS A 275 8.53 -14.55 -9.99
N LYS A 276 8.86 -13.79 -8.94
CA LYS A 276 8.81 -14.25 -7.54
C LYS A 276 7.48 -13.95 -6.84
N LEU A 277 6.56 -13.24 -7.51
CA LEU A 277 5.30 -12.81 -6.90
C LEU A 277 4.42 -14.02 -6.56
N THR A 278 3.99 -14.07 -5.31
CA THR A 278 3.12 -15.12 -4.74
C THR A 278 1.74 -14.59 -4.37
N THR A 279 1.64 -13.29 -4.07
CA THR A 279 0.40 -12.61 -3.70
C THR A 279 0.28 -11.29 -4.46
N LEU A 280 -0.85 -11.10 -5.15
CA LEU A 280 -1.20 -9.87 -5.85
C LEU A 280 -2.60 -9.40 -5.43
N LEU A 281 -2.66 -8.28 -4.71
CA LEU A 281 -3.91 -7.67 -4.24
C LEU A 281 -4.25 -6.45 -5.09
N LEU A 282 -5.41 -6.49 -5.75
CA LEU A 282 -5.90 -5.48 -6.69
C LEU A 282 -7.35 -5.09 -6.42
N HIS A 283 -7.91 -5.49 -5.28
CA HIS A 283 -9.33 -5.24 -5.00
C HIS A 283 -9.64 -3.75 -4.90
N SER A 284 -10.90 -3.38 -5.15
CA SER A 284 -11.38 -2.00 -5.05
C SER A 284 -10.60 -1.07 -5.99
N ASN A 285 -10.52 -1.45 -7.26
CA ASN A 285 -9.93 -0.66 -8.35
C ASN A 285 -10.96 -0.53 -9.50
N LEU A 286 -10.53 -0.04 -10.66
CA LEU A 286 -11.37 0.16 -11.85
C LEU A 286 -10.94 -0.76 -13.01
N ILE A 287 -10.34 -1.90 -12.70
CA ILE A 287 -9.75 -2.83 -13.69
C ILE A 287 -10.87 -3.62 -14.37
N SER A 288 -10.81 -3.74 -15.69
CA SER A 288 -11.77 -4.54 -16.47
C SER A 288 -11.16 -5.77 -17.14
N THR A 289 -9.83 -5.81 -17.30
CA THR A 289 -9.09 -6.92 -17.94
C THR A 289 -7.73 -7.13 -17.27
N LEU A 290 -7.15 -8.32 -17.44
CA LEU A 290 -5.77 -8.63 -17.06
C LEU A 290 -4.93 -8.85 -18.33
N PRO A 291 -3.66 -8.40 -18.38
CA PRO A 291 -2.80 -8.60 -19.55
C PRO A 291 -2.40 -10.07 -19.68
N TYR A 292 -2.22 -10.54 -20.93
CA TYR A 292 -1.73 -11.92 -21.20
C TYR A 292 -0.39 -12.21 -20.52
N HIS A 293 0.47 -11.19 -20.39
CA HIS A 293 1.78 -11.28 -19.72
C HIS A 293 1.73 -11.75 -18.26
N LEU A 294 0.56 -11.71 -17.61
CA LEU A 294 0.37 -12.23 -16.26
C LEU A 294 0.65 -13.75 -16.18
N ASN A 295 0.53 -14.49 -17.29
CA ASN A 295 0.91 -15.91 -17.34
C ASN A 295 2.37 -16.19 -16.93
N ASN A 296 3.26 -15.20 -16.96
CA ASN A 296 4.64 -15.41 -16.51
C ASN A 296 4.79 -15.51 -14.98
N LEU A 297 3.73 -15.20 -14.22
CA LEU A 297 3.73 -15.25 -12.76
C LEU A 297 3.47 -16.67 -12.23
N GLN A 298 4.35 -17.59 -12.57
CA GLN A 298 4.19 -19.02 -12.30
C GLN A 298 4.23 -19.40 -10.81
N ARG A 299 4.60 -18.46 -9.93
CA ARG A 299 4.58 -18.63 -8.47
C ARG A 299 3.38 -17.98 -7.80
N LEU A 300 2.49 -17.33 -8.57
CA LEU A 300 1.35 -16.62 -8.02
C LEU A 300 0.34 -17.61 -7.44
N THR A 301 0.14 -17.55 -6.13
CA THR A 301 -0.77 -18.43 -5.39
C THR A 301 -2.09 -17.75 -5.05
N THR A 302 -2.04 -16.42 -4.87
CA THR A 302 -3.19 -15.63 -4.43
C THR A 302 -3.37 -14.43 -5.36
N LEU A 303 -4.54 -14.35 -5.98
CA LEU A 303 -4.97 -13.22 -6.81
C LEU A 303 -6.31 -12.68 -6.31
N VAL A 304 -6.33 -11.43 -5.87
CA VAL A 304 -7.54 -10.76 -5.38
C VAL A 304 -7.90 -9.60 -6.31
N ILE A 305 -8.98 -9.76 -7.06
CA ILE A 305 -9.52 -8.79 -8.03
C ILE A 305 -10.97 -8.37 -7.67
N ALA A 306 -11.36 -8.53 -6.41
CA ALA A 306 -12.70 -8.16 -5.93
C ALA A 306 -13.00 -6.67 -6.15
N PHE A 307 -14.28 -6.30 -6.28
CA PHE A 307 -14.73 -4.91 -6.41
C PHE A 307 -14.00 -4.16 -7.54
N ASN A 308 -14.03 -4.74 -8.73
CA ASN A 308 -13.48 -4.18 -9.97
C ASN A 308 -14.60 -4.14 -11.04
N ARG A 309 -14.23 -4.10 -12.34
CA ARG A 309 -15.16 -3.99 -13.47
C ARG A 309 -15.09 -5.20 -14.40
N PHE A 310 -14.75 -6.37 -13.88
CA PHE A 310 -14.65 -7.59 -14.68
C PHE A 310 -16.04 -8.06 -15.11
N LYS A 311 -16.21 -8.35 -16.41
CA LYS A 311 -17.46 -8.91 -16.98
C LYS A 311 -17.44 -10.43 -17.09
N SER A 312 -16.27 -11.03 -16.94
CA SER A 312 -16.05 -12.48 -16.94
C SER A 312 -14.86 -12.79 -16.03
N VAL A 313 -14.75 -14.05 -15.58
CA VAL A 313 -13.51 -14.51 -14.98
C VAL A 313 -12.39 -14.40 -16.02
N PRO A 314 -11.27 -13.70 -15.75
CA PRO A 314 -10.25 -13.48 -16.76
C PRO A 314 -9.66 -14.80 -17.25
N HIS A 315 -9.67 -15.01 -18.57
CA HIS A 315 -9.20 -16.24 -19.18
C HIS A 315 -7.73 -16.56 -18.83
N ILE A 316 -6.91 -15.54 -18.58
CA ILE A 316 -5.49 -15.69 -18.23
C ILE A 316 -5.27 -16.45 -16.92
N VAL A 317 -6.26 -16.49 -16.03
CA VAL A 317 -6.18 -17.21 -14.74
C VAL A 317 -5.88 -18.70 -14.97
N LYS A 318 -6.33 -19.27 -16.10
CA LYS A 318 -6.06 -20.67 -16.45
C LYS A 318 -4.59 -21.00 -16.73
N GLU A 319 -3.79 -19.98 -17.04
CA GLU A 319 -2.36 -20.10 -17.34
C GLU A 319 -1.49 -19.91 -16.08
N LEU A 320 -2.09 -19.67 -14.91
CA LEU A 320 -1.39 -19.49 -13.64
C LEU A 320 -1.27 -20.83 -12.91
N GLU A 321 -0.20 -21.57 -13.17
CA GLU A 321 -0.04 -22.98 -12.73
C GLU A 321 -0.10 -23.15 -11.20
N SER A 322 0.36 -22.17 -10.43
CA SER A 322 0.39 -22.22 -8.96
C SER A 322 -0.81 -21.60 -8.26
N LEU A 323 -1.83 -21.11 -8.99
CA LEU A 323 -2.90 -20.33 -8.39
C LEU A 323 -3.82 -21.18 -7.51
N ARG A 324 -3.88 -20.83 -6.22
CA ARG A 324 -4.70 -21.52 -5.21
C ARG A 324 -5.94 -20.74 -4.81
N ILE A 325 -5.85 -19.42 -4.79
CA ILE A 325 -6.90 -18.54 -4.28
C ILE A 325 -7.21 -17.49 -5.34
N LEU A 326 -8.44 -17.50 -5.85
CA LEU A 326 -8.99 -16.45 -6.68
C LEU A 326 -10.21 -15.82 -5.98
N ILE A 327 -10.09 -14.53 -5.67
CA ILE A 327 -11.20 -13.74 -5.11
C ILE A 327 -11.58 -12.67 -6.13
N ALA A 328 -12.76 -12.81 -6.74
CA ALA A 328 -13.32 -11.89 -7.73
C ALA A 328 -14.75 -11.45 -7.37
N ALA A 329 -15.06 -11.39 -6.08
CA ALA A 329 -16.35 -10.92 -5.57
C ALA A 329 -16.65 -9.46 -5.95
N GLY A 330 -17.91 -9.07 -6.10
CA GLY A 330 -18.29 -7.67 -6.32
C GLY A 330 -17.90 -7.12 -7.69
N ASN A 331 -17.91 -7.98 -8.73
CA ASN A 331 -17.66 -7.58 -10.12
C ASN A 331 -18.98 -7.64 -10.92
N SER A 332 -18.90 -7.58 -12.26
CA SER A 332 -20.05 -7.75 -13.16
C SER A 332 -19.96 -9.07 -13.94
N ILE A 333 -19.45 -10.13 -13.32
CA ILE A 333 -19.22 -11.43 -13.96
C ILE A 333 -20.57 -12.09 -14.24
N VAL A 334 -20.82 -12.50 -15.49
CA VAL A 334 -22.09 -13.13 -15.89
C VAL A 334 -22.00 -14.66 -16.04
N SER A 335 -20.79 -15.20 -16.17
CA SER A 335 -20.57 -16.64 -16.34
C SER A 335 -19.17 -17.07 -15.86
N ILE A 336 -19.04 -18.36 -15.57
CA ILE A 336 -17.76 -19.01 -15.27
C ILE A 336 -17.30 -19.75 -16.53
N PRO A 337 -16.08 -19.52 -17.04
CA PRO A 337 -15.60 -20.21 -18.24
C PRO A 337 -15.40 -21.70 -17.98
N GLU A 338 -15.68 -22.55 -18.98
CA GLU A 338 -15.51 -24.01 -18.85
C GLU A 338 -14.07 -24.42 -18.52
N ASP A 339 -13.11 -23.68 -19.10
CA ASP A 339 -11.68 -23.89 -18.89
C ASP A 339 -11.19 -23.58 -17.45
N ILE A 340 -12.06 -23.16 -16.53
CA ILE A 340 -11.69 -23.02 -15.10
C ILE A 340 -11.20 -24.35 -14.51
N ASN A 341 -11.66 -25.47 -15.06
CA ASN A 341 -11.24 -26.82 -14.68
C ASN A 341 -9.75 -27.08 -14.95
N ARG A 342 -9.09 -26.29 -15.82
CA ARG A 342 -7.66 -26.40 -16.13
C ARG A 342 -6.77 -25.89 -14.99
N ILE A 343 -7.29 -25.09 -14.06
CA ILE A 343 -6.52 -24.60 -12.91
C ILE A 343 -6.48 -25.70 -11.83
N GLN A 344 -5.60 -26.67 -12.03
CA GLN A 344 -5.51 -27.87 -11.19
C GLN A 344 -5.15 -27.57 -9.72
N THR A 345 -4.59 -26.41 -9.44
CA THR A 345 -4.13 -25.97 -8.11
C THR A 345 -5.14 -25.10 -7.36
N LEU A 346 -6.26 -24.71 -7.99
CA LEU A 346 -7.25 -23.79 -7.40
C LEU A 346 -8.03 -24.45 -6.25
N GLN A 347 -7.91 -23.90 -5.04
CA GLN A 347 -8.55 -24.38 -3.82
C GLN A 347 -9.75 -23.53 -3.41
N ILE A 348 -9.69 -22.22 -3.68
CA ILE A 348 -10.73 -21.25 -3.29
C ILE A 348 -11.09 -20.40 -4.51
N LEU A 349 -12.38 -20.44 -4.86
CA LEU A 349 -12.98 -19.56 -5.86
C LEU A 349 -14.12 -18.77 -5.21
N ASP A 350 -13.91 -17.47 -5.03
CA ASP A 350 -14.91 -16.54 -4.49
C ASP A 350 -15.42 -15.60 -5.59
N LEU A 351 -16.67 -15.81 -5.98
CA LEU A 351 -17.41 -15.08 -7.02
C LEU A 351 -18.69 -14.45 -6.46
N ARG A 352 -18.72 -14.15 -5.16
CA ARG A 352 -19.88 -13.50 -4.53
C ARG A 352 -20.25 -12.17 -5.18
N MET A 353 -21.49 -11.75 -5.07
CA MET A 353 -21.94 -10.42 -5.50
C MET A 353 -21.55 -10.13 -6.96
N ASN A 354 -21.98 -11.03 -7.86
CA ASN A 354 -21.81 -10.91 -9.31
C ASN A 354 -23.18 -11.10 -9.98
N HIS A 355 -23.21 -11.19 -11.31
CA HIS A 355 -24.42 -11.39 -12.11
C HIS A 355 -24.46 -12.78 -12.77
N ILE A 356 -23.91 -13.79 -12.10
CA ILE A 356 -23.84 -15.15 -12.65
C ILE A 356 -25.25 -15.73 -12.67
N SER A 357 -25.78 -15.99 -13.86
CA SER A 357 -27.14 -16.54 -14.05
C SER A 357 -27.14 -17.92 -14.72
N THR A 358 -26.12 -18.21 -15.54
CA THR A 358 -25.98 -19.47 -16.27
C THR A 358 -24.51 -19.92 -16.35
N ASN A 359 -24.28 -21.14 -16.84
CA ASN A 359 -22.95 -21.69 -17.15
C ASN A 359 -22.04 -21.83 -15.95
N ILE A 360 -22.45 -22.67 -15.00
CA ILE A 360 -21.52 -23.22 -14.04
C ILE A 360 -20.92 -24.49 -14.67
N PRO A 361 -19.60 -24.58 -14.85
CA PRO A 361 -19.01 -25.74 -15.50
C PRO A 361 -19.29 -26.99 -14.69
N SER A 362 -19.83 -28.01 -15.37
CA SER A 362 -20.17 -29.29 -14.73
C SER A 362 -18.94 -29.98 -14.13
N THR A 363 -17.74 -29.67 -14.61
CA THR A 363 -16.45 -30.15 -14.10
C THR A 363 -15.68 -29.04 -13.40
N LEU A 364 -15.17 -29.33 -12.21
CA LEU A 364 -14.22 -28.50 -11.46
C LEU A 364 -12.86 -29.22 -11.41
N PRO A 365 -11.76 -28.55 -11.02
CA PRO A 365 -10.43 -29.16 -10.95
C PRO A 365 -10.41 -30.53 -10.23
N GLU A 366 -10.01 -31.58 -10.95
CA GLU A 366 -10.14 -32.98 -10.50
C GLU A 366 -9.06 -33.45 -9.50
N LEU A 367 -8.00 -32.69 -9.28
CA LEU A 367 -6.81 -33.15 -8.54
C LEU A 367 -6.75 -32.72 -7.06
N LEU A 368 -7.72 -31.97 -6.55
CA LEU A 368 -7.67 -31.41 -5.19
C LEU A 368 -8.60 -32.10 -4.21
N ILE A 369 -8.12 -32.26 -2.97
CA ILE A 369 -8.86 -32.91 -1.89
C ILE A 369 -10.01 -32.01 -1.38
N PHE A 370 -9.84 -30.69 -1.44
CA PHE A 370 -10.80 -29.70 -0.93
C PHE A 370 -10.92 -28.47 -1.84
N PHE A 371 -12.10 -28.26 -2.42
CA PHE A 371 -12.44 -27.06 -3.19
C PHE A 371 -13.57 -26.28 -2.50
N THR A 372 -13.35 -24.98 -2.29
CA THR A 372 -14.35 -24.04 -1.75
C THR A 372 -14.86 -23.12 -2.85
N LEU A 373 -16.16 -23.19 -3.11
CA LEU A 373 -16.86 -22.37 -4.09
C LEU A 373 -17.85 -21.44 -3.40
N ASN A 374 -17.66 -20.13 -3.58
CA ASN A 374 -18.56 -19.13 -3.04
C ASN A 374 -19.21 -18.33 -4.17
N LEU A 375 -20.51 -18.51 -4.33
CA LEU A 375 -21.38 -17.91 -5.34
C LEU A 375 -22.54 -17.14 -4.71
N ARG A 376 -22.43 -16.78 -3.42
CA ARG A 376 -23.48 -16.03 -2.73
C ARG A 376 -23.78 -14.68 -3.40
N GLY A 377 -25.05 -14.31 -3.52
CA GLY A 377 -25.44 -13.02 -4.11
C GLY A 377 -25.20 -12.99 -5.61
N ASN A 378 -25.73 -13.98 -6.32
CA ASN A 378 -25.72 -14.06 -7.78
C ASN A 378 -27.17 -14.25 -8.29
N GLU A 379 -27.34 -14.53 -9.58
CA GLU A 379 -28.64 -14.58 -10.25
C GLU A 379 -28.97 -15.99 -10.77
N MET A 380 -28.38 -17.03 -10.15
CA MET A 380 -28.49 -18.41 -10.63
C MET A 380 -29.89 -18.98 -10.37
N THR A 381 -30.51 -19.57 -11.38
CA THR A 381 -31.82 -20.24 -11.28
C THR A 381 -31.72 -21.76 -11.10
N GLU A 382 -30.62 -22.34 -11.56
CA GLU A 382 -30.30 -23.76 -11.43
C GLU A 382 -28.84 -23.91 -11.01
N PHE A 383 -28.54 -24.94 -10.21
CA PHE A 383 -27.19 -25.25 -9.79
C PHE A 383 -26.94 -26.75 -9.94
N ASP A 384 -26.24 -27.16 -11.00
CA ASP A 384 -25.85 -28.56 -11.22
C ASP A 384 -24.34 -28.76 -11.15
N MET A 385 -23.91 -29.47 -10.11
CA MET A 385 -22.54 -29.88 -9.83
C MET A 385 -22.43 -31.39 -9.59
N ARG A 386 -23.29 -32.22 -10.23
CA ARG A 386 -23.24 -33.69 -10.09
C ARG A 386 -21.90 -34.30 -10.50
N ARG A 387 -21.17 -33.65 -11.41
CA ARG A 387 -19.86 -34.12 -11.92
C ARG A 387 -18.67 -33.56 -11.14
N ALA A 388 -18.86 -32.59 -10.24
CA ALA A 388 -17.79 -32.01 -9.44
C ALA A 388 -17.47 -32.86 -8.19
N LYS A 389 -16.57 -33.84 -8.34
CA LYS A 389 -16.23 -34.83 -7.28
C LYS A 389 -15.53 -34.24 -6.04
N ASN A 390 -14.85 -33.11 -6.21
CA ASN A 390 -13.96 -32.51 -5.20
C ASN A 390 -14.53 -31.28 -4.49
N LEU A 391 -15.78 -30.97 -4.76
CA LEU A 391 -16.47 -29.85 -4.13
C LEU A 391 -16.66 -30.15 -2.64
N HIS A 392 -16.06 -29.33 -1.77
CA HIS A 392 -16.08 -29.56 -0.32
C HIS A 392 -17.01 -28.57 0.40
N VAL A 393 -16.85 -27.28 0.11
CA VAL A 393 -17.69 -26.21 0.67
C VAL A 393 -18.35 -25.46 -0.48
N VAL A 394 -19.67 -25.34 -0.42
CA VAL A 394 -20.46 -24.54 -1.35
C VAL A 394 -21.26 -23.51 -0.60
N ASN A 395 -21.12 -22.26 -0.99
CA ASN A 395 -22.03 -21.21 -0.59
C ASN A 395 -22.72 -20.63 -1.82
N CYS A 396 -24.00 -20.94 -1.98
CA CYS A 396 -24.89 -20.44 -3.03
C CYS A 396 -26.10 -19.72 -2.43
N SER A 397 -25.94 -19.11 -1.25
CA SER A 397 -27.02 -18.33 -0.63
C SER A 397 -27.35 -17.07 -1.44
N ASP A 398 -28.53 -16.50 -1.23
CA ASP A 398 -28.95 -15.25 -1.87
C ASP A 398 -28.85 -15.34 -3.41
N ASN A 399 -29.55 -16.33 -3.99
CA ASN A 399 -29.65 -16.58 -5.43
C ASN A 399 -31.14 -16.85 -5.80
N LEU A 400 -31.41 -17.30 -7.02
CA LEU A 400 -32.75 -17.64 -7.52
C LEU A 400 -32.93 -19.16 -7.75
N ILE A 401 -32.15 -19.99 -7.04
CA ILE A 401 -32.04 -21.42 -7.35
C ILE A 401 -33.36 -22.13 -7.05
N LYS A 402 -33.92 -22.82 -8.05
CA LYS A 402 -35.08 -23.73 -7.92
C LYS A 402 -34.66 -25.18 -7.80
N THR A 403 -33.59 -25.55 -8.51
CA THR A 403 -33.07 -26.92 -8.53
C THR A 403 -31.60 -26.92 -8.14
N LEU A 404 -31.29 -27.60 -7.04
CA LEU A 404 -29.93 -27.80 -6.55
C LEU A 404 -29.53 -29.28 -6.70
N SER A 405 -28.53 -29.53 -7.54
CA SER A 405 -28.01 -30.85 -7.86
C SER A 405 -26.52 -30.91 -7.54
N LEU A 406 -26.13 -31.81 -6.64
CA LEU A 406 -24.74 -31.97 -6.21
C LEU A 406 -24.30 -33.42 -6.38
N HIS A 407 -23.00 -33.63 -6.56
CA HIS A 407 -22.43 -34.98 -6.47
C HIS A 407 -22.70 -35.53 -5.07
N LYS A 408 -23.11 -36.80 -4.95
CA LYS A 408 -23.28 -37.55 -3.69
C LYS A 408 -21.97 -37.79 -2.88
N GLY A 409 -20.95 -36.95 -3.09
CA GLY A 409 -19.56 -37.14 -2.65
C GLY A 409 -19.13 -36.25 -1.48
N ARG A 410 -17.89 -35.75 -1.53
CA ARG A 410 -17.11 -35.08 -0.45
C ARG A 410 -17.62 -33.70 0.01
N VAL A 411 -18.86 -33.33 -0.28
CA VAL A 411 -19.41 -32.04 0.16
C VAL A 411 -19.67 -32.12 1.66
N SER A 412 -18.94 -31.34 2.46
CA SER A 412 -19.10 -31.30 3.93
C SER A 412 -20.00 -30.15 4.39
N MET A 413 -20.09 -29.07 3.61
CA MET A 413 -20.86 -27.88 3.97
C MET A 413 -21.55 -27.27 2.75
N ILE A 414 -22.86 -27.05 2.87
CA ILE A 414 -23.68 -26.35 1.88
C ILE A 414 -24.44 -25.23 2.59
N ASN A 415 -24.31 -24.01 2.06
CA ASN A 415 -25.15 -22.88 2.44
C ASN A 415 -25.96 -22.44 1.21
N ALA A 416 -27.27 -22.73 1.22
CA ALA A 416 -28.21 -22.39 0.15
C ALA A 416 -29.38 -21.52 0.67
N ARG A 417 -29.17 -20.76 1.75
CA ARG A 417 -30.21 -19.87 2.32
C ARG A 417 -30.68 -18.81 1.31
N ASN A 418 -31.91 -18.32 1.45
CA ASN A 418 -32.48 -17.27 0.61
C ASN A 418 -32.40 -17.57 -0.90
N ASN A 419 -32.79 -18.78 -1.27
CA ASN A 419 -33.10 -19.16 -2.65
C ASN A 419 -34.63 -19.25 -2.83
N CYS A 420 -35.11 -19.54 -4.04
CA CYS A 420 -36.54 -19.77 -4.26
C CYS A 420 -37.06 -20.90 -3.36
N LYS A 421 -38.32 -20.79 -2.93
CA LYS A 421 -39.00 -21.84 -2.17
C LYS A 421 -39.26 -23.08 -3.02
#